data_AF-A0A6G6WMX7-F1
#
_entry.id   AF-A0A6G6WMX7-F1
#
_cell.length_a   1.000
_cell.length_b   1.000
_cell.length_c   1.000
_cell.angle_alpha   90.00
_cell.angle_beta   90.00
_cell.angle_gamma   90.00
#
_symmetry.space_group_name_H-M   'P 1'
#
loop_
_entity.id
_entity.type
_entity.pdbx_description
1 polymer ?
#
loop_
_entity_poly.entity_id
_entity_poly.type
_entity_poly.pdbx_seq_one_letter_code
_entity_poly.pdbx_strand_id
1 'polypeptide(L)'
;MAAYAAIAEATIRTQEGTRFVLCFADDEPAGLACFAVLRPGRDLKGLIFIKDLFVRAELRSRGLGRAMMRFIAEFALGHGIGRIDLAAGTDNPGARKLYEELGGLVRPAVYFNFPEDTLRKLAGR
;
A
#
# COMPACT_ATOMS: atom_id res chain seq x y z
N MET A 1 -0.61 14.49 22.01
CA MET A 1 0.69 13.81 22.19
C MET A 1 0.58 12.46 22.89
N ALA A 2 -0.04 12.36 24.08
CA ALA A 2 -0.19 11.08 24.80
C ALA A 2 -0.87 9.95 23.98
N ALA A 3 -1.93 10.26 23.23
CA ALA A 3 -2.61 9.28 22.37
C ALA A 3 -1.74 8.75 21.21
N TYR A 4 -0.89 9.61 20.63
CA TYR A 4 0.04 9.21 19.57
C TYR A 4 1.14 8.28 20.12
N ALA A 5 1.65 8.56 21.32
CA ALA A 5 2.63 7.71 21.98
C ALA A 5 2.06 6.30 22.25
N ALA A 6 0.84 6.20 22.78
CA ALA A 6 0.19 4.92 23.03
C ALA A 6 0.00 4.08 21.75
N ILE A 7 -0.37 4.71 20.62
CA ILE A 7 -0.48 4.02 19.33
C ILE A 7 0.88 3.56 18.83
N ALA A 8 1.92 4.40 18.95
CA ALA A 8 3.26 4.03 18.56
C ALA A 8 3.77 2.83 19.35
N GLU A 9 3.61 2.85 20.68
CA GLU A 9 3.96 1.72 21.55
C GLU A 9 3.19 0.44 21.20
N ALA A 10 1.89 0.55 20.93
CA ALA A 10 1.10 -0.59 20.48
C ALA A 10 1.62 -1.14 19.15
N THR A 11 1.92 -0.27 18.18
CA THR A 11 2.42 -0.65 16.85
C THR A 11 3.78 -1.36 16.93
N ILE A 12 4.66 -0.87 17.81
CA ILE A 12 5.95 -1.51 18.09
C ILE A 12 5.76 -2.94 18.60
N ARG A 13 4.77 -3.17 19.48
CA ARG A 13 4.46 -4.50 20.02
C ARG A 13 3.78 -5.42 19.01
N THR A 14 2.90 -4.90 18.16
CA THR A 14 2.11 -5.71 17.22
C THR A 14 2.89 -6.10 15.96
N GLN A 15 4.09 -5.53 15.73
CA GLN A 15 4.96 -5.85 14.59
C GLN A 15 4.21 -5.90 13.27
N GLU A 16 3.49 -4.83 12.92
CA GLU A 16 2.75 -4.76 11.66
C GLU A 16 3.73 -4.75 10.48
N GLY A 17 4.05 -5.94 10.00
CA GLY A 17 4.97 -6.16 8.88
C GLY A 17 4.26 -6.14 7.53
N THR A 18 5.01 -6.60 6.52
CA THR A 18 4.50 -6.79 5.17
C THR A 18 3.39 -7.83 5.14
N ARG A 19 2.32 -7.51 4.42
CA ARG A 19 1.16 -8.37 4.17
C ARG A 19 1.01 -8.58 2.67
N PHE A 20 0.44 -9.72 2.31
CA PHE A 20 0.18 -10.10 0.93
C PHE A 20 -1.29 -10.44 0.72
N VAL A 21 -1.82 -10.06 -0.44
CA VAL A 21 -3.06 -10.57 -1.01
C VAL A 21 -2.69 -11.37 -2.24
N LEU A 22 -3.20 -12.60 -2.36
CA LEU A 22 -3.15 -13.38 -3.59
C LEU A 22 -4.54 -13.40 -4.22
N CYS A 23 -4.59 -13.15 -5.52
CA CYS A 23 -5.81 -13.22 -6.31
C CYS A 23 -5.70 -14.43 -7.24
N PHE A 24 -6.76 -15.24 -7.28
CA PHE A 24 -6.83 -16.46 -8.07
C PHE A 24 -7.87 -16.32 -9.18
N ALA A 25 -7.63 -16.96 -10.32
CA ALA A 25 -8.58 -17.15 -11.41
C ALA A 25 -8.57 -18.63 -11.77
N ASP A 26 -9.72 -19.30 -11.67
CA ASP A 26 -9.85 -20.76 -11.88
C ASP A 26 -8.80 -21.56 -11.08
N ASP A 27 -8.68 -21.24 -9.78
CA ASP A 27 -7.71 -21.82 -8.82
C ASP A 27 -6.21 -21.58 -9.12
N GLU A 28 -5.89 -20.83 -10.17
CA GLU A 28 -4.51 -20.46 -10.51
C GLU A 28 -4.16 -19.04 -10.00
N PRO A 29 -2.95 -18.82 -9.45
CA PRO A 29 -2.49 -17.49 -9.07
C PRO A 29 -2.50 -16.52 -10.26
N ALA A 30 -3.29 -15.46 -10.12
CA ALA A 30 -3.54 -14.47 -11.18
C ALA A 30 -3.00 -13.07 -10.84
N GLY A 31 -2.84 -12.76 -9.55
CA GLY A 31 -2.32 -11.48 -9.10
C GLY A 31 -1.87 -11.46 -7.64
N LEU A 32 -1.17 -10.39 -7.28
CA LEU A 32 -0.61 -10.14 -5.97
C LEU A 32 -0.82 -8.67 -5.59
N ALA A 33 -1.09 -8.40 -4.32
CA ALA A 33 -0.79 -7.11 -3.70
C ALA A 33 0.13 -7.29 -2.50
N CYS A 34 1.10 -6.39 -2.35
CA CYS A 34 2.02 -6.30 -1.22
C CYS A 34 1.79 -4.96 -0.53
N PHE A 35 1.48 -4.99 0.77
CA PHE A 35 1.19 -3.77 1.51
C PHE A 35 1.66 -3.84 2.97
N ALA A 36 1.82 -2.69 3.60
CA ALA A 36 2.06 -2.57 5.03
C ALA A 36 1.00 -1.69 5.67
N VAL A 37 0.74 -1.92 6.94
CA VAL A 37 -0.07 -1.01 7.75
C VAL A 37 0.86 -0.10 8.53
N LEU A 38 0.65 1.21 8.41
CA LEU A 38 1.44 2.26 9.01
C LEU A 38 0.59 2.99 10.04
N ARG A 39 1.10 3.08 11.26
CA ARG A 39 0.49 3.79 12.39
C ARG A 39 1.57 4.60 13.13
N PRO A 40 1.22 5.73 13.77
CA PRO A 40 -0.08 6.39 13.72
C PRO A 40 -0.26 7.16 12.40
N GLY A 41 -1.47 7.15 11.85
CA GLY A 41 -1.85 8.02 10.74
C GLY A 41 -2.63 9.25 11.22
N ARG A 42 -3.19 10.01 10.26
CA ARG A 42 -4.00 11.20 10.55
C ARG A 42 -5.23 10.81 11.39
N ASP A 43 -5.62 11.69 12.31
CA ASP A 43 -6.77 11.52 13.20
C ASP A 43 -6.74 10.23 14.03
N LEU A 44 -5.53 9.77 14.39
CA LEU A 44 -5.28 8.54 15.16
C LEU A 44 -5.72 7.24 14.44
N LYS A 45 -6.03 7.31 13.14
CA LYS A 45 -6.32 6.15 12.30
C LYS A 45 -5.06 5.60 11.65
N GLY A 46 -5.07 4.33 11.24
CA GLY A 46 -3.99 3.76 10.44
C GLY A 46 -4.02 4.21 8.98
N LEU A 47 -2.92 3.96 8.28
CA LEU A 47 -2.77 4.06 6.83
C LEU A 47 -2.32 2.70 6.28
N ILE A 48 -2.86 2.25 5.15
CA ILE A 48 -2.22 1.20 4.35
C ILE A 48 -1.35 1.84 3.28
N PHE A 49 -0.12 1.38 3.14
CA PHE A 49 0.72 1.69 1.98
C PHE A 49 0.87 0.45 1.10
N ILE A 50 0.36 0.52 -0.14
CA ILE A 50 0.52 -0.56 -1.12
C ILE A 50 1.85 -0.35 -1.85
N LYS A 51 2.79 -1.27 -1.62
CA LYS A 51 4.11 -1.27 -2.27
C LYS A 51 4.04 -1.80 -3.69
N ASP A 52 3.28 -2.86 -3.92
CA ASP A 52 3.06 -3.44 -5.25
C ASP A 52 1.63 -3.96 -5.38
N LEU A 53 1.05 -3.78 -6.56
CA LEU A 53 -0.19 -4.45 -6.99
C LEU A 53 -0.01 -4.87 -8.45
N PHE A 54 -0.11 -6.16 -8.70
CA PHE A 54 0.20 -6.76 -9.98
C PHE A 54 -0.84 -7.81 -10.37
N VAL A 55 -1.16 -7.84 -11.66
CA VAL A 55 -1.96 -8.88 -12.30
C VAL A 55 -1.17 -9.39 -13.51
N ARG A 56 -1.12 -10.71 -13.66
CA ARG A 56 -0.50 -11.38 -14.83
C ARG A 56 -1.03 -10.79 -16.13
N ALA A 57 -0.12 -10.56 -17.10
CA ALA A 57 -0.45 -9.79 -18.29
C ALA A 57 -1.62 -10.38 -19.09
N GLU A 58 -1.66 -11.70 -19.23
CA GLU A 58 -2.71 -12.45 -19.94
C GLU A 58 -4.09 -12.37 -19.27
N LEU A 59 -4.16 -11.98 -17.99
CA LEU A 59 -5.38 -11.93 -17.18
C LEU A 59 -5.80 -10.49 -16.83
N ARG A 60 -5.13 -9.49 -17.40
CA ARG A 60 -5.47 -8.07 -17.20
C ARG A 60 -6.83 -7.73 -17.81
N SER A 61 -7.39 -6.60 -17.37
CA SER A 61 -8.70 -6.09 -17.80
C SER A 61 -9.90 -7.00 -17.47
N ARG A 62 -9.71 -7.99 -16.59
CA ARG A 62 -10.77 -8.88 -16.06
C ARG A 62 -11.30 -8.47 -14.68
N GLY A 63 -10.96 -7.28 -14.20
CA GLY A 63 -11.42 -6.78 -12.89
C GLY A 63 -10.61 -7.26 -11.67
N LEU A 64 -9.57 -8.08 -11.85
CA LEU A 64 -8.79 -8.64 -10.74
C LEU A 64 -8.09 -7.58 -9.87
N GLY A 65 -7.53 -6.53 -10.47
CA GLY A 65 -6.93 -5.42 -9.72
C GLY A 65 -7.95 -4.65 -8.87
N ARG A 66 -9.16 -4.47 -9.40
CA ARG A 66 -10.30 -3.86 -8.68
C ARG A 66 -10.75 -4.75 -7.51
N ALA A 67 -10.79 -6.07 -7.71
CA ALA A 67 -11.12 -7.02 -6.66
C ALA A 67 -10.10 -6.98 -5.50
N MET A 68 -8.80 -6.96 -5.80
CA MET A 68 -7.75 -6.82 -4.77
C MET A 68 -7.85 -5.48 -4.03
N MET A 69 -8.04 -4.36 -4.73
CA MET A 69 -8.22 -3.05 -4.09
C MET A 69 -9.43 -3.02 -3.16
N ARG A 70 -10.55 -3.62 -3.58
CA ARG A 70 -11.76 -3.74 -2.76
C ARG A 70 -11.50 -4.56 -1.49
N PHE A 71 -10.84 -5.72 -1.63
CA PHE A 71 -10.48 -6.55 -0.48
C PHE A 71 -9.61 -5.79 0.52
N ILE A 72 -8.60 -5.05 0.04
CA ILE A 72 -7.72 -4.23 0.90
C ILE A 72 -8.52 -3.10 1.57
N ALA A 73 -9.48 -2.49 0.88
CA ALA A 73 -10.35 -1.46 1.46
C ALA A 73 -11.28 -2.00 2.55
N GLU A 74 -11.89 -3.18 2.34
CA GLU A 74 -12.70 -3.86 3.34
C GLU A 74 -11.86 -4.22 4.59
N PHE A 75 -10.64 -4.74 4.37
CA PHE A 75 -9.67 -4.96 5.45
C PHE A 75 -9.34 -3.65 6.19
N ALA A 76 -9.10 -2.55 5.47
CA ALA A 76 -8.77 -1.27 6.08
C ALA A 76 -9.89 -0.78 7.01
N LEU A 77 -11.12 -0.75 6.50
CA LEU A 77 -12.29 -0.29 7.26
C LEU A 77 -12.55 -1.18 8.48
N GLY A 78 -12.44 -2.51 8.34
CA GLY A 78 -12.59 -3.46 9.44
C GLY A 78 -11.57 -3.29 10.58
N HIS A 79 -10.44 -2.64 10.32
CA HIS A 79 -9.37 -2.41 11.30
C HIS A 79 -9.21 -0.94 11.72
N GLY A 80 -10.20 -0.08 11.41
CA GLY A 80 -10.16 1.34 11.75
C GLY A 80 -9.07 2.13 11.01
N ILE A 81 -8.61 1.62 9.86
CA ILE A 81 -7.61 2.26 9.00
C ILE A 81 -8.35 3.20 8.06
N GLY A 82 -7.92 4.46 8.01
CA GLY A 82 -8.69 5.53 7.37
C GLY A 82 -8.30 5.84 5.93
N ARG A 83 -7.21 5.24 5.42
CA ARG A 83 -6.66 5.59 4.11
C ARG A 83 -5.83 4.46 3.51
N ILE A 84 -5.77 4.43 2.18
CA ILE A 84 -4.82 3.68 1.38
C ILE A 84 -4.01 4.69 0.57
N ASP A 85 -2.68 4.63 0.68
CA ASP A 85 -1.75 5.38 -0.16
C ASP A 85 -0.95 4.39 -1.03
N LEU A 86 -0.64 4.80 -2.24
CA LEU A 86 0.19 4.05 -3.19
C LEU A 86 0.86 5.01 -4.15
N ALA A 87 1.95 4.56 -4.78
CA ALA A 87 2.57 5.26 -5.89
C ALA A 87 2.30 4.50 -7.20
N ALA A 88 2.04 5.25 -8.27
CA ALA A 88 1.97 4.71 -9.62
C ALA A 88 3.02 5.38 -10.50
N GLY A 89 3.79 4.57 -11.23
CA GLY A 89 4.80 5.05 -12.18
C GLY A 89 4.21 6.02 -13.22
N THR A 90 5.03 6.95 -13.70
CA THR A 90 4.66 7.89 -14.77
C THR A 90 4.43 7.22 -16.11
N ASP A 91 5.07 6.08 -16.31
CA ASP A 91 5.01 5.20 -17.47
C ASP A 91 3.93 4.12 -17.37
N ASN A 92 3.06 4.16 -16.34
CA ASN A 92 2.02 3.15 -16.12
C ASN A 92 0.60 3.76 -16.20
N PRO A 93 0.12 4.13 -17.40
CA PRO A 93 -1.19 4.73 -17.58
C PRO A 93 -2.33 3.77 -17.21
N GLY A 94 -2.13 2.46 -17.36
CA GLY A 94 -3.12 1.44 -16.99
C GLY A 94 -3.40 1.42 -15.48
N ALA A 95 -2.35 1.48 -14.66
CA ALA A 95 -2.51 1.57 -13.21
C ALA A 95 -3.16 2.89 -12.79
N ARG A 96 -2.73 4.02 -13.36
CA ARG A 96 -3.33 5.34 -13.07
C ARG A 96 -4.82 5.36 -13.36
N LYS A 97 -5.22 4.89 -14.55
CA LYS A 97 -6.63 4.77 -14.96
C LYS A 97 -7.43 3.93 -13.96
N LEU A 98 -6.92 2.77 -13.55
CA LEU A 98 -7.58 1.94 -12.54
C LEU A 98 -7.82 2.71 -11.23
N TYR A 99 -6.81 3.39 -10.71
CA TYR A 99 -6.93 4.11 -9.44
C TYR A 99 -7.86 5.32 -9.54
N GLU A 100 -7.83 6.06 -10.64
CA GLU A 100 -8.75 7.17 -10.91
C GLU A 100 -10.20 6.67 -10.99
N GLU A 101 -10.46 5.57 -11.70
CA GLU A 101 -11.79 4.91 -11.76
C GLU A 101 -12.26 4.35 -10.41
N LEU A 102 -11.35 4.15 -9.45
CA LEU A 102 -11.67 3.74 -8.08
C LEU A 102 -11.90 4.94 -7.15
N GLY A 103 -11.85 6.18 -7.66
CA GLY A 103 -11.99 7.40 -6.87
C GLY A 103 -10.69 7.82 -6.17
N GLY A 104 -9.55 7.29 -6.60
CA GLY A 104 -8.23 7.70 -6.11
C GLY A 104 -7.96 9.17 -6.42
N LEU A 105 -7.46 9.89 -5.43
CA LEU A 105 -7.12 11.31 -5.57
C LEU A 105 -5.62 11.47 -5.79
N VAL A 106 -5.23 12.13 -6.88
CA VAL A 106 -3.83 12.46 -7.14
C VAL A 106 -3.36 13.49 -6.10
N ARG A 107 -2.18 13.24 -5.54
CA ARG A 107 -1.47 14.15 -4.64
C ARG A 107 -0.05 14.35 -5.18
N PRO A 108 0.38 15.59 -5.44
CA PRO A 108 1.76 15.84 -5.86
C PRO A 108 2.72 15.47 -4.70
N ALA A 109 3.80 14.77 -5.03
CA ALA A 109 4.85 14.41 -4.08
C ALA A 109 6.21 14.41 -4.78
N VAL A 110 7.25 14.75 -4.02
CA VAL A 110 8.66 14.56 -4.43
C VAL A 110 9.15 13.27 -3.81
N TYR A 111 9.55 12.31 -4.63
CA TYR A 111 10.07 11.03 -4.18
C TYR A 111 11.59 11.10 -4.05
N PHE A 112 12.09 10.96 -2.82
CA PHE A 112 13.52 10.85 -2.55
C PHE A 112 13.95 9.39 -2.50
N ASN A 113 15.10 9.08 -3.10
CA ASN A 113 15.77 7.81 -2.95
C ASN A 113 17.17 8.02 -2.38
N PHE A 114 17.53 7.19 -1.39
CA PHE A 114 18.87 7.16 -0.80
C PHE A 114 19.49 5.80 -1.18
N PRO A 115 20.31 5.74 -2.23
CA PRO A 115 20.99 4.50 -2.61
C PRO A 115 22.02 4.10 -1.53
N GLU A 116 22.49 2.86 -1.61
CA GLU A 116 23.34 2.25 -0.58
C GLU A 116 24.55 3.10 -0.19
N ASP A 117 25.29 3.64 -1.16
CA ASP A 117 26.46 4.50 -0.89
C ASP A 117 26.09 5.75 -0.09
N THR A 118 24.92 6.34 -0.38
CA THR A 118 24.41 7.49 0.38
C THR A 118 24.00 7.08 1.79
N LEU A 119 23.38 5.90 1.95
CA LEU A 119 23.05 5.35 3.28
C LEU A 119 24.29 5.09 4.12
N ARG A 120 25.35 4.53 3.53
CA ARG A 120 26.64 4.29 4.21
C ARG A 120 27.23 5.60 4.72
N LYS A 121 27.32 6.60 3.85
CA LYS A 121 27.76 7.96 4.20
C LYS A 121 26.94 8.58 5.33
N LEU A 122 25.60 8.48 5.26
CA LEU A 122 24.71 8.99 6.31
C LEU A 122 24.88 8.26 7.65
N ALA A 123 25.16 6.96 7.62
CA ALA A 123 25.43 6.17 8.81
C ALA A 123 26.85 6.39 9.38
N GLY A 124 27.67 7.23 8.75
CA GLY A 124 29.08 7.43 9.13
C GLY A 124 29.95 6.21 8.88
N ARG A 125 29.61 5.39 7.87
CA ARG A 125 30.32 4.15 7.48
C ARG A 125 30.99 4.28 6.13
#